data_AF-A0A934GIK7-F1
#
_entry.id   AF-A0A934GIK7-F1
#
_cell.length_a   1.000
_cell.length_b   1.000
_cell.length_c   1.000
_cell.angle_alpha   90.00
_cell.angle_beta   90.00
_cell.angle_gamma   90.00
#
_symmetry.space_group_name_H-M   'P 1'
#
loop_
_entity.id
_entity.type
_entity.pdbx_description
1 polymer ?
#
loop_
_entity_poly.entity_id
_entity_poly.type
_entity_poly.pdbx_seq_one_letter_code
_entity_poly.pdbx_strand_id
1 'polypeptide(L)'
;MERIGKYRIDRKLGEGATSTVYLGFDAFAQRQVAIKVILPEVLNDFGKGHAYHRMLVNEASLAGKLLHPHIVQIYDAVVDDELSYIVMEYVPGGTLEPYCAPDRLLPIEQLVEIIFKCSRALDYAYRMGITHRDIKPANILLTESDPHSSLSDEIKISDFGAAITGGNDQTQVTGVGSPAYMSPQQVREETLDHRTDIYSLGVVMYQLLCGHLPFQASNNYSMMYQITIAEPQPPSAYRADIPASLDAIVARAMEKKLEFRYATWEEFSHDLALTFRNEQLSAQQDFSDSEKFNSLRALPFFREFSDVEIWEVVRFSKWEVIAPGTLIMKDGEPGDFFCFLCQGKVRVAKLNHTLDLLSAGECFGEMALIGKNNRVRGADVIAQSVAQIVTIRGESLRHATQSCRMHFYQAFLEVLATRLSLANIRLASI
;
A
#
# COMPACT_ATOMS: atom_id res chain seq x y z
N MET A 1 -7.29 -26.95 -22.14
CA MET A 1 -8.54 -26.40 -21.56
C MET A 1 -8.76 -25.04 -22.19
N GLU A 2 -9.84 -24.84 -22.96
CA GLU A 2 -10.05 -23.57 -23.68
C GLU A 2 -10.81 -22.52 -22.84
N ARG A 3 -11.57 -22.95 -21.83
CA ARG A 3 -12.37 -22.10 -20.95
C ARG A 3 -12.47 -22.65 -19.53
N ILE A 4 -12.67 -21.77 -18.56
CA ILE A 4 -13.03 -22.07 -17.17
C ILE A 4 -14.23 -21.20 -16.82
N GLY A 5 -15.37 -21.82 -16.52
CA GLY A 5 -16.63 -21.10 -16.40
C GLY A 5 -16.91 -20.22 -17.63
N LYS A 6 -17.13 -18.92 -17.41
CA LYS A 6 -17.34 -17.91 -18.47
C LYS A 6 -16.05 -17.35 -19.08
N TYR A 7 -14.88 -17.70 -18.54
CA TYR A 7 -13.61 -17.07 -18.89
C TYR A 7 -12.87 -17.87 -19.96
N ARG A 8 -12.35 -17.16 -20.97
CA ARG A 8 -11.45 -17.77 -21.96
C ARG A 8 -10.05 -17.88 -21.35
N ILE A 9 -9.40 -19.02 -21.51
CA ILE A 9 -8.02 -19.22 -21.07
C ILE A 9 -7.06 -18.81 -22.18
N ASP A 10 -6.11 -17.93 -21.87
CA ASP A 10 -5.08 -17.49 -22.82
C ASP A 10 -3.79 -18.31 -22.62
N ARG A 11 -3.28 -18.41 -21.38
CA ARG A 11 -2.09 -19.23 -21.07
C ARG A 11 -2.02 -19.57 -19.57
N LYS A 12 -1.20 -20.57 -19.22
CA LYS A 12 -0.83 -20.86 -17.83
C LYS A 12 0.16 -19.80 -17.31
N LEU A 13 -0.05 -19.32 -16.09
CA LEU A 13 0.84 -18.39 -15.38
C LEU A 13 1.77 -19.12 -14.41
N GLY A 14 1.25 -20.12 -13.70
CA GLY A 14 2.03 -20.90 -12.73
C GLY A 14 1.28 -22.13 -12.24
N GLU A 15 2.00 -23.04 -11.59
CA GLU A 15 1.46 -24.25 -10.95
C GLU A 15 2.13 -24.44 -9.61
N GLY A 16 1.31 -24.58 -8.58
CA GLY A 16 1.74 -24.95 -7.24
C GLY A 16 1.27 -26.35 -6.89
N ALA A 17 1.58 -26.79 -5.67
CA ALA A 17 1.18 -28.10 -5.17
C ALA A 17 -0.35 -28.30 -5.08
N THR A 18 -1.11 -27.21 -5.01
CA THR A 18 -2.55 -27.23 -4.70
C THR A 18 -3.43 -26.70 -5.81
N SER A 19 -2.85 -25.88 -6.69
CA SER A 19 -3.59 -25.10 -7.66
C SER A 19 -2.76 -24.76 -8.89
N THR A 20 -3.44 -24.51 -10.00
CA THR A 20 -2.86 -23.93 -11.22
C THR A 20 -3.47 -22.56 -11.47
N VAL A 21 -2.64 -21.57 -11.77
CA VAL A 21 -3.07 -20.21 -12.10
C VAL A 21 -2.98 -20.00 -13.60
N TYR A 22 -4.07 -19.54 -14.20
CA TYR A 22 -4.17 -19.22 -15.63
C TYR A 22 -4.40 -17.73 -15.85
N LEU A 23 -3.82 -17.19 -16.92
CA LEU A 23 -4.26 -15.93 -17.51
C LEU A 23 -5.49 -16.22 -18.36
N GLY A 24 -6.54 -15.46 -18.13
CA GLY A 24 -7.75 -15.51 -18.93
C GLY A 24 -8.32 -14.14 -19.24
N PHE A 25 -9.44 -14.15 -19.96
CA PHE A 25 -10.15 -12.95 -20.38
C PHE A 25 -11.63 -13.04 -19.98
N ASP A 26 -12.10 -12.03 -19.27
CA ASP A 26 -13.52 -11.80 -19.00
C ASP A 26 -14.12 -11.01 -20.17
N ALA A 27 -14.83 -11.70 -21.06
CA ALA A 27 -15.44 -11.09 -22.23
C ALA A 27 -16.60 -10.14 -21.89
N PHE A 28 -17.23 -10.28 -20.71
CA PHE A 28 -18.30 -9.39 -20.29
C PHE A 28 -17.73 -8.08 -19.73
N ALA A 29 -16.74 -8.18 -18.84
CA ALA A 29 -16.09 -7.01 -18.24
C ALA A 29 -14.97 -6.41 -19.11
N GLN A 30 -14.62 -7.05 -20.24
CA GLN A 30 -13.57 -6.63 -21.18
C GLN A 30 -12.19 -6.41 -20.51
N ARG A 31 -11.75 -7.39 -19.70
CA ARG A 31 -10.48 -7.30 -18.96
C ARG A 31 -9.76 -8.64 -18.87
N GLN A 32 -8.44 -8.58 -18.70
CA GLN A 32 -7.63 -9.73 -18.30
C GLN A 32 -7.87 -10.07 -16.83
N VAL A 33 -7.82 -11.37 -16.53
CA VAL A 33 -8.00 -11.91 -15.17
C VAL A 33 -7.01 -13.03 -14.91
N ALA A 34 -6.61 -13.19 -13.65
CA ALA A 34 -5.94 -14.40 -13.19
C ALA A 34 -6.99 -15.36 -12.61
N ILE A 35 -6.89 -16.64 -12.96
CA ILE A 35 -7.84 -17.68 -12.56
C ILE A 35 -7.07 -18.78 -11.84
N LYS A 36 -7.19 -18.82 -10.51
CA LYS A 36 -6.59 -19.85 -9.65
C LYS A 36 -7.56 -21.01 -9.55
N VAL A 37 -7.17 -22.16 -10.09
CA VAL A 37 -7.99 -23.38 -10.14
C VAL A 37 -7.41 -24.39 -9.17
N ILE A 38 -8.22 -24.88 -8.25
CA ILE A 38 -7.79 -25.91 -7.31
C ILE A 38 -7.79 -27.26 -8.02
N LEU A 39 -6.75 -28.06 -7.80
CA LEU A 39 -6.63 -29.39 -8.41
C LEU A 39 -7.67 -30.35 -7.79
N PRO A 40 -8.48 -31.08 -8.58
CA PRO A 40 -9.49 -32.00 -8.06
C PRO A 40 -8.93 -33.08 -7.13
N GLU A 41 -7.70 -33.54 -7.40
CA GLU A 41 -6.97 -34.53 -6.59
C GLU A 41 -6.69 -34.03 -5.16
N VAL A 42 -6.55 -32.70 -5.00
CA VAL A 42 -6.26 -32.04 -3.72
C VAL A 42 -7.53 -31.89 -2.89
N LEU A 43 -8.67 -31.64 -3.53
CA LEU A 43 -9.98 -31.57 -2.86
C LEU A 43 -10.44 -32.96 -2.38
N ASN A 44 -10.12 -34.01 -3.13
CA ASN A 44 -10.49 -35.40 -2.84
C ASN A 44 -9.51 -36.14 -1.91
N ASP A 45 -8.45 -35.48 -1.42
CA ASP A 45 -7.53 -36.05 -0.44
C ASP A 45 -8.20 -36.15 0.93
N PHE A 46 -8.47 -37.38 1.39
CA PHE A 46 -9.10 -37.67 2.69
C PHE A 46 -8.36 -37.10 3.91
N GLY A 47 -7.07 -36.77 3.79
CA GLY A 47 -6.27 -36.19 4.88
C GLY A 47 -6.21 -34.67 4.88
N LYS A 48 -6.12 -34.03 3.71
CA LYS A 48 -5.86 -32.58 3.57
C LYS A 48 -6.93 -31.80 2.80
N GLY A 49 -7.85 -32.47 2.11
CA GLY A 49 -8.87 -31.85 1.25
C GLY A 49 -9.77 -30.87 2.00
N HIS A 50 -10.17 -31.20 3.23
CA HIS A 50 -10.96 -30.29 4.06
C HIS A 50 -10.25 -28.97 4.38
N ALA A 51 -8.93 -29.00 4.56
CA ALA A 51 -8.14 -27.82 4.87
C ALA A 51 -8.01 -26.90 3.64
N TYR A 52 -7.76 -27.47 2.46
CA TYR A 52 -7.71 -26.72 1.21
C TYR A 52 -9.06 -26.18 0.78
N HIS A 53 -10.12 -26.96 0.95
CA HIS A 53 -11.48 -26.49 0.73
C HIS A 53 -11.79 -25.29 1.63
N ARG A 54 -11.36 -25.30 2.90
CA ARG A 54 -11.51 -24.15 3.79
C ARG A 54 -10.73 -22.92 3.32
N MET A 55 -9.47 -23.10 2.89
CA MET A 55 -8.67 -21.99 2.34
C MET A 55 -9.35 -21.34 1.13
N LEU A 56 -9.87 -22.17 0.23
CA LEU A 56 -10.63 -21.75 -0.93
C LEU A 56 -11.90 -20.97 -0.53
N VAL A 57 -12.68 -21.50 0.41
CA VAL A 57 -13.89 -20.82 0.92
C VAL A 57 -13.53 -19.48 1.57
N ASN A 58 -12.43 -19.42 2.33
CA ASN A 58 -11.97 -18.19 2.96
C ASN A 58 -11.59 -17.14 1.91
N GLU A 59 -10.78 -17.50 0.92
CA GLU A 59 -10.38 -16.61 -0.16
C GLU A 59 -11.60 -16.17 -0.99
N ALA A 60 -12.49 -17.09 -1.34
CA ALA A 60 -13.76 -16.80 -2.02
C ALA A 60 -14.64 -15.83 -1.21
N SER A 61 -14.67 -15.96 0.12
CA SER A 61 -15.47 -15.08 0.99
C SER A 61 -15.00 -13.63 0.98
N LEU A 62 -13.77 -13.35 0.51
CA LEU A 62 -13.20 -12.01 0.39
C LEU A 62 -13.57 -11.32 -0.93
N ALA A 63 -14.23 -12.02 -1.86
CA ALA A 63 -14.73 -11.46 -3.11
C ALA A 63 -15.55 -10.18 -2.85
N GLY A 64 -15.11 -9.07 -3.45
CA GLY A 64 -15.73 -7.76 -3.30
C GLY A 64 -15.58 -7.09 -1.91
N LYS A 65 -14.90 -7.68 -0.93
CA LYS A 65 -14.74 -7.11 0.43
C LYS A 65 -13.49 -6.25 0.57
N LEU A 66 -12.37 -6.67 -0.01
CA LEU A 66 -11.11 -5.93 0.06
C LEU A 66 -10.94 -5.06 -1.18
N LEU A 67 -10.95 -3.74 -0.98
CA LEU A 67 -10.77 -2.74 -2.03
C LEU A 67 -9.62 -1.82 -1.64
N HIS A 68 -8.41 -2.21 -2.03
CA HIS A 68 -7.20 -1.45 -1.73
C HIS A 68 -6.24 -1.48 -2.93
N PRO A 69 -5.57 -0.35 -3.25
CA PRO A 69 -4.62 -0.25 -4.37
C PRO A 69 -3.55 -1.34 -4.38
N HIS A 70 -3.06 -1.70 -3.20
CA HIS A 70 -2.00 -2.69 -2.97
C HIS A 70 -2.50 -4.07 -2.51
N ILE A 71 -3.77 -4.41 -2.76
CA ILE A 71 -4.31 -5.76 -2.57
C ILE A 71 -4.88 -6.22 -3.91
N VAL A 72 -4.60 -7.46 -4.28
CA VAL A 72 -5.20 -8.10 -5.46
C VAL A 72 -6.70 -8.22 -5.24
N GLN A 73 -7.47 -7.64 -6.15
CA GLN A 73 -8.92 -7.71 -6.05
C GLN A 73 -9.44 -9.09 -6.49
N ILE A 74 -10.29 -9.70 -5.66
CA ILE A 74 -11.04 -10.92 -6.02
C ILE A 74 -12.36 -10.50 -6.66
N TYR A 75 -12.60 -10.97 -7.89
CA TYR A 75 -13.74 -10.60 -8.71
C TYR A 75 -14.89 -11.59 -8.62
N ASP A 76 -14.57 -12.89 -8.63
CA ASP A 76 -15.54 -13.97 -8.70
C ASP A 76 -14.92 -15.23 -8.08
N ALA A 77 -15.73 -16.14 -7.58
CA ALA A 77 -15.27 -17.42 -7.07
C ALA A 77 -16.37 -18.47 -7.22
N VAL A 78 -15.94 -19.68 -7.59
CA VAL A 78 -16.80 -20.87 -7.64
C VAL A 78 -16.17 -21.92 -6.73
N VAL A 79 -16.96 -22.39 -5.78
CA VAL A 79 -16.58 -23.46 -4.85
C VAL A 79 -17.56 -24.61 -5.10
N ASP A 80 -17.06 -25.65 -5.76
CA ASP A 80 -17.80 -26.85 -6.15
C ASP A 80 -16.87 -28.08 -6.02
N ASP A 81 -17.44 -29.26 -5.85
CA ASP A 81 -16.73 -30.53 -5.68
C ASP A 81 -15.99 -30.95 -6.97
N GLU A 82 -16.55 -30.63 -8.15
CA GLU A 82 -15.96 -31.00 -9.44
C GLU A 82 -14.96 -29.97 -9.98
N LEU A 83 -15.23 -28.68 -9.76
CA LEU A 83 -14.41 -27.59 -10.27
C LEU A 83 -14.51 -26.36 -9.36
N SER A 84 -13.41 -26.09 -8.66
CA SER A 84 -13.27 -24.92 -7.81
C SER A 84 -12.23 -23.95 -8.35
N TYR A 85 -12.61 -22.67 -8.47
CA TYR A 85 -11.69 -21.64 -8.94
C TYR A 85 -12.02 -20.25 -8.37
N ILE A 86 -10.98 -19.42 -8.27
CA ILE A 86 -11.06 -18.00 -7.89
C ILE A 86 -10.58 -17.16 -9.06
N VAL A 87 -11.33 -16.10 -9.36
CA VAL A 87 -11.02 -15.13 -10.40
C VAL A 87 -10.62 -13.84 -9.74
N MET A 88 -9.45 -13.34 -10.11
CA MET A 88 -8.84 -12.19 -9.48
C MET A 88 -8.17 -11.26 -10.50
N GLU A 89 -7.81 -10.08 -10.03
CA GLU A 89 -7.01 -9.12 -10.78
C GLU A 89 -5.73 -9.78 -11.32
N TYR A 90 -5.47 -9.57 -12.62
CA TYR A 90 -4.21 -9.99 -13.21
C TYR A 90 -3.14 -8.92 -12.98
N VAL A 91 -2.04 -9.32 -12.34
CA VAL A 91 -0.89 -8.45 -12.07
C VAL A 91 0.32 -9.00 -12.86
N PRO A 92 0.84 -8.26 -13.86
CA PRO A 92 1.74 -8.84 -14.86
C PRO A 92 3.23 -8.88 -14.49
N GLY A 93 3.68 -8.13 -13.47
CA GLY A 93 5.10 -7.95 -13.15
C GLY A 93 5.76 -9.08 -12.36
N GLY A 94 5.04 -10.15 -12.04
CA GLY A 94 5.59 -11.30 -11.29
C GLY A 94 5.58 -11.08 -9.77
N THR A 95 6.39 -11.84 -9.05
CA THR A 95 6.47 -11.85 -7.57
C THR A 95 7.78 -11.22 -7.09
N LEU A 96 7.92 -11.01 -5.77
CA LEU A 96 9.18 -10.56 -5.19
C LEU A 96 10.24 -11.68 -5.02
N GLU A 97 9.89 -12.94 -5.27
CA GLU A 97 10.82 -14.07 -5.07
C GLU A 97 12.16 -13.94 -5.80
N PRO A 98 12.23 -13.43 -7.05
CA PRO A 98 13.51 -13.29 -7.75
C PRO A 98 14.49 -12.36 -7.03
N TYR A 99 14.00 -11.44 -6.18
CA TYR A 99 14.81 -10.46 -5.46
C TYR A 99 15.25 -10.93 -4.08
N CYS A 100 14.96 -12.19 -3.75
CA CYS A 100 15.43 -12.82 -2.52
C CYS A 100 16.80 -13.50 -2.66
N ALA A 101 17.44 -13.37 -3.84
CA ALA A 101 18.78 -13.90 -4.09
C ALA A 101 19.83 -12.78 -3.93
N PRO A 102 21.02 -13.06 -3.32
CA PRO A 102 22.04 -12.03 -3.08
C PRO A 102 22.50 -11.27 -4.33
N ASP A 103 22.44 -11.88 -5.51
CA ASP A 103 22.82 -11.30 -6.80
C ASP A 103 21.70 -10.49 -7.47
N ARG A 104 20.50 -10.43 -6.86
CA ARG A 104 19.30 -9.78 -7.42
C ARG A 104 18.61 -8.87 -6.42
N LEU A 105 19.31 -8.41 -5.38
CA LEU A 105 18.70 -7.56 -4.35
C LEU A 105 18.26 -6.22 -4.93
N LEU A 106 17.15 -5.71 -4.40
CA LEU A 106 16.65 -4.38 -4.75
C LEU A 106 17.53 -3.28 -4.09
N PRO A 107 17.55 -2.07 -4.68
CA PRO A 107 17.94 -0.86 -3.97
C PRO A 107 17.17 -0.75 -2.65
N ILE A 108 17.86 -0.33 -1.58
CA ILE A 108 17.28 -0.24 -0.22
C ILE A 108 16.07 0.69 -0.21
N GLU A 109 16.16 1.83 -0.88
CA GLU A 109 15.10 2.82 -0.99
C GLU A 109 13.81 2.22 -1.57
N GLN A 110 13.94 1.49 -2.68
CA GLN A 110 12.82 0.82 -3.33
C GLN A 110 12.22 -0.29 -2.45
N LEU A 111 13.08 -1.08 -1.80
CA LEU A 111 12.62 -2.11 -0.86
C LEU A 111 11.82 -1.50 0.29
N VAL A 112 12.31 -0.41 0.90
CA VAL A 112 11.62 0.28 1.98
C VAL A 112 10.25 0.78 1.52
N GLU A 113 10.16 1.34 0.31
CA GLU A 113 8.88 1.77 -0.28
C GLU A 113 7.91 0.60 -0.48
N ILE A 114 8.40 -0.54 -0.98
CA ILE A 114 7.61 -1.77 -1.11
C ILE A 114 7.08 -2.24 0.24
N ILE A 115 7.94 -2.31 1.26
CA ILE A 115 7.55 -2.76 2.61
C ILE A 115 6.57 -1.77 3.25
N PHE A 116 6.75 -0.46 3.02
CA PHE A 116 5.78 0.55 3.45
C PHE A 116 4.41 0.30 2.80
N LYS A 117 4.35 0.14 1.47
CA LYS A 117 3.10 -0.17 0.74
C LYS A 117 2.45 -1.46 1.27
N CYS A 118 3.23 -2.50 1.54
CA CYS A 118 2.75 -3.73 2.18
C CYS A 118 2.15 -3.47 3.56
N SER A 119 2.82 -2.69 4.41
CA SER A 119 2.32 -2.36 5.76
C SER A 119 0.98 -1.62 5.72
N ARG A 120 0.77 -0.72 4.76
CA ARG A 120 -0.51 0.00 4.58
C ARG A 120 -1.62 -0.93 4.10
N ALA A 121 -1.30 -1.84 3.18
CA ALA A 121 -2.24 -2.86 2.72
C ALA A 121 -2.68 -3.81 3.86
N LEU A 122 -1.74 -4.23 4.70
CA LEU A 122 -2.02 -5.14 5.82
C LEU A 122 -2.72 -4.42 6.99
N ASP A 123 -2.45 -3.13 7.21
CA ASP A 123 -3.24 -2.30 8.12
C ASP A 123 -4.70 -2.22 7.65
N TYR A 124 -4.92 -1.95 6.37
CA TYR A 124 -6.26 -1.94 5.79
C TYR A 124 -6.98 -3.29 5.98
N ALA A 125 -6.31 -4.41 5.66
CA ALA A 125 -6.88 -5.74 5.87
C ALA A 125 -7.23 -5.99 7.35
N TYR A 126 -6.33 -5.63 8.27
CA TYR A 126 -6.55 -5.75 9.71
C TYR A 126 -7.77 -4.96 10.18
N ARG A 127 -7.93 -3.70 9.72
CA ARG A 127 -9.11 -2.88 10.03
C ARG A 127 -10.41 -3.46 9.49
N MET A 128 -10.34 -4.24 8.41
CA MET A 128 -11.46 -5.03 7.89
C MET A 128 -11.65 -6.36 8.64
N GLY A 129 -10.92 -6.59 9.73
CA GLY A 129 -10.99 -7.77 10.58
C GLY A 129 -10.26 -8.99 10.00
N ILE A 130 -9.34 -8.78 9.06
CA ILE A 130 -8.65 -9.84 8.30
C ILE A 130 -7.16 -9.85 8.63
N THR A 131 -6.66 -11.01 9.04
CA THR A 131 -5.21 -11.30 9.17
C THR A 131 -4.81 -12.30 8.09
N HIS A 132 -3.77 -12.02 7.30
CA HIS A 132 -3.38 -12.78 6.11
C HIS A 132 -2.72 -14.13 6.39
N ARG A 133 -1.79 -14.21 7.36
CA ARG A 133 -1.10 -15.42 7.86
C ARG A 133 -0.14 -16.15 6.93
N ASP A 134 0.05 -15.68 5.70
CA ASP A 134 0.94 -16.31 4.70
C ASP A 134 1.68 -15.25 3.89
N ILE A 135 2.20 -14.22 4.57
CA ILE A 135 3.01 -13.19 3.92
C ILE A 135 4.39 -13.77 3.61
N LYS A 136 4.73 -13.75 2.32
CA LYS A 136 5.98 -14.23 1.74
C LYS A 136 6.22 -13.55 0.38
N PRO A 137 7.45 -13.58 -0.17
CA PRO A 137 7.76 -12.91 -1.44
C PRO A 137 6.90 -13.37 -2.61
N ALA A 138 6.48 -14.65 -2.63
CA ALA A 138 5.60 -15.22 -3.65
C ALA A 138 4.19 -14.60 -3.69
N ASN A 139 3.76 -14.01 -2.56
CA ASN A 139 2.42 -13.43 -2.40
C ASN A 139 2.44 -11.89 -2.51
N ILE A 140 3.59 -11.30 -2.85
CA ILE A 140 3.73 -9.86 -3.09
C ILE A 140 4.09 -9.68 -4.57
N LEU A 141 3.12 -9.19 -5.34
CA LEU A 141 3.20 -9.06 -6.79
C LEU A 141 3.66 -7.66 -7.19
N LEU A 142 4.41 -7.56 -8.28
CA LEU A 142 4.79 -6.30 -8.93
C LEU A 142 3.85 -6.00 -10.08
N THR A 143 3.37 -4.77 -10.23
CA THR A 143 2.52 -4.39 -11.38
C THR A 143 3.27 -4.28 -12.69
N GLU A 144 4.59 -4.08 -12.65
CA GLU A 144 5.45 -4.02 -13.83
C GLU A 144 6.64 -4.96 -13.73
N SER A 145 7.14 -5.36 -14.89
CA SER A 145 8.19 -6.38 -15.03
C SER A 145 9.59 -5.84 -14.73
N ASP A 146 9.76 -4.52 -14.72
CA ASP A 146 11.06 -3.85 -14.54
C ASP A 146 11.10 -3.10 -13.20
N PRO A 147 11.70 -3.67 -12.15
CA PRO A 147 11.91 -2.99 -10.88
C PRO A 147 12.94 -1.87 -10.97
N HIS A 148 13.68 -1.71 -12.08
CA HIS A 148 14.61 -0.60 -12.26
C HIS A 148 13.97 0.61 -12.96
N SER A 149 12.67 0.52 -13.29
CA SER A 149 11.87 1.63 -13.81
C SER A 149 11.36 2.48 -12.65
N SER A 150 11.83 3.72 -12.54
CA SER A 150 11.49 4.64 -11.43
C SER A 150 10.03 5.14 -11.40
N LEU A 151 9.14 4.55 -12.19
CA LEU A 151 7.77 5.05 -12.40
C LEU A 151 6.66 4.03 -12.08
N SER A 152 6.98 2.84 -11.58
CA SER A 152 5.97 1.77 -11.45
C SER A 152 6.20 0.75 -10.32
N ASP A 153 6.66 1.23 -9.18
CA ASP A 153 6.82 0.44 -7.94
C ASP A 153 5.48 0.15 -7.23
N GLU A 154 4.45 -0.19 -7.99
CA GLU A 154 3.14 -0.54 -7.48
C GLU A 154 3.13 -2.04 -7.15
N ILE A 155 3.12 -2.38 -5.87
CA ILE A 155 2.97 -3.76 -5.40
C ILE A 155 1.50 -4.08 -5.13
N LYS A 156 1.16 -5.37 -5.18
CA LYS A 156 -0.12 -5.90 -4.72
C LYS A 156 0.06 -7.19 -3.93
N ILE A 157 -0.53 -7.26 -2.74
CA ILE A 157 -0.57 -8.48 -1.93
C ILE A 157 -1.69 -9.40 -2.45
N SER A 158 -1.37 -10.67 -2.64
CA SER A 158 -2.27 -11.72 -3.11
C SER A 158 -2.37 -12.89 -2.12
N ASP A 159 -3.30 -13.82 -2.37
CA ASP A 159 -3.43 -15.11 -1.66
C ASP A 159 -3.78 -15.01 -0.18
N PHE A 160 -4.98 -14.49 0.09
CA PHE A 160 -5.57 -14.46 1.43
C PHE A 160 -6.23 -15.80 1.82
N GLY A 161 -5.86 -16.93 1.19
CA GLY A 161 -6.48 -18.24 1.48
C GLY A 161 -6.24 -18.74 2.90
N ALA A 162 -5.14 -18.35 3.54
CA ALA A 162 -4.86 -18.69 4.94
C ALA A 162 -5.54 -17.72 5.94
N ALA A 163 -6.24 -16.70 5.47
CA ALA A 163 -6.69 -15.60 6.31
C ALA A 163 -7.80 -16.01 7.30
N ILE A 164 -7.91 -15.24 8.40
CA ILE A 164 -8.99 -15.37 9.39
C ILE A 164 -9.83 -14.10 9.44
N THR A 165 -11.13 -14.24 9.66
CA THR A 165 -12.09 -13.15 9.87
C THR A 165 -12.74 -13.27 11.24
N GLY A 166 -12.37 -12.41 12.19
CA GLY A 166 -12.90 -12.44 13.57
C GLY A 166 -12.32 -13.55 14.45
N GLY A 167 -12.10 -13.25 15.74
CA GLY A 167 -11.42 -14.13 16.69
C GLY A 167 -12.16 -15.45 16.98
N ASN A 168 -11.38 -16.50 17.22
CA ASN A 168 -11.71 -17.90 17.54
C ASN A 168 -11.76 -18.92 16.39
N ASP A 169 -11.23 -18.64 15.21
CA ASP A 169 -10.94 -19.73 14.27
C ASP A 169 -9.56 -20.34 14.57
N GLN A 170 -9.54 -21.40 15.40
CA GLN A 170 -8.33 -22.14 15.81
C GLN A 170 -7.71 -22.97 14.68
N THR A 171 -8.22 -22.88 13.45
CA THR A 171 -7.82 -23.80 12.40
C THR A 171 -6.62 -23.27 11.62
N GLN A 172 -5.43 -23.62 12.11
CA GLN A 172 -4.20 -23.55 11.33
C GLN A 172 -4.14 -24.72 10.37
N VAL A 173 -4.12 -24.44 9.07
CA VAL A 173 -3.83 -25.46 8.06
C VAL A 173 -2.33 -25.72 8.11
N THR A 174 -1.91 -26.68 8.92
CA THR A 174 -0.53 -27.14 8.97
C THR A 174 -0.28 -28.18 7.87
N GLY A 175 0.90 -28.12 7.23
CA GLY A 175 1.39 -29.22 6.40
C GLY A 175 1.55 -28.96 4.89
N VAL A 176 1.71 -27.70 4.46
CA VAL A 176 1.96 -27.36 3.05
C VAL A 176 2.99 -26.24 2.97
N GLY A 177 4.21 -26.55 2.52
CA GLY A 177 5.28 -25.58 2.30
C GLY A 177 6.28 -25.40 3.46
N SER A 178 7.27 -24.53 3.23
CA SER A 178 8.33 -24.19 4.19
C SER A 178 7.80 -23.18 5.23
N PRO A 179 7.98 -23.41 6.54
CA PRO A 179 7.49 -22.52 7.59
C PRO A 179 8.35 -21.26 7.76
N ALA A 180 9.27 -20.97 6.83
CA ALA A 180 10.31 -19.95 6.98
C ALA A 180 9.81 -18.54 7.32
N TYR A 181 8.59 -18.20 6.94
CA TYR A 181 7.97 -16.88 7.22
C TYR A 181 6.96 -16.91 8.37
N MET A 182 6.67 -18.08 8.96
CA MET A 182 5.68 -18.21 10.02
C MET A 182 6.15 -17.54 11.31
N SER A 183 5.23 -16.88 12.01
CA SER A 183 5.52 -16.34 13.34
C SER A 183 5.71 -17.44 14.39
N PRO A 184 6.39 -17.17 15.52
CA PRO A 184 6.50 -18.12 16.62
C PRO A 184 5.14 -18.57 17.15
N GLN A 185 4.15 -17.66 17.14
CA GLN A 185 2.77 -17.94 17.53
C GLN A 185 2.10 -18.92 16.56
N GLN A 186 2.35 -18.79 15.24
CA GLN A 186 1.89 -19.76 14.25
C GLN A 186 2.51 -21.13 14.49
N VAL A 187 3.83 -21.19 14.66
CA VAL A 187 4.55 -22.45 14.90
C VAL A 187 4.08 -23.17 16.17
N ARG A 188 3.70 -22.42 17.21
CA ARG A 188 3.21 -22.96 18.48
C ARG A 188 1.70 -23.17 18.53
N GLU A 189 1.00 -22.91 17.42
CA GLU A 189 -0.46 -23.01 17.33
C GLU A 189 -1.18 -22.14 18.38
N GLU A 190 -0.58 -21.01 18.75
CA GLU A 190 -1.18 -20.03 19.66
C GLU A 190 -2.28 -19.22 18.95
N THR A 191 -3.11 -18.52 19.74
CA THR A 191 -4.08 -17.55 19.19
C THR A 191 -3.33 -16.46 18.43
N LEU A 192 -3.73 -16.25 17.17
CA LEU A 192 -3.07 -15.30 16.27
C LEU A 192 -3.81 -13.97 16.26
N ASP A 193 -3.05 -12.88 16.13
CA ASP A 193 -3.53 -11.55 15.75
C ASP A 193 -2.67 -10.97 14.60
N HIS A 194 -2.93 -9.71 14.23
CA HIS A 194 -2.23 -9.00 13.14
C HIS A 194 -0.72 -8.90 13.33
N ARG A 195 -0.20 -9.05 14.56
CA ARG A 195 1.25 -9.04 14.82
C ARG A 195 1.94 -10.26 14.21
N THR A 196 1.20 -11.30 13.84
CA THR A 196 1.70 -12.42 13.02
C THR A 196 2.14 -11.97 11.64
N ASP A 197 1.35 -11.11 10.99
CA ASP A 197 1.68 -10.59 9.66
C ASP A 197 2.84 -9.57 9.73
N ILE A 198 2.94 -8.81 10.83
CA ILE A 198 4.10 -7.95 11.11
C ILE A 198 5.39 -8.78 11.15
N TYR A 199 5.39 -9.90 11.87
CA TYR A 199 6.54 -10.81 11.91
C TYR A 199 6.90 -11.33 10.51
N SER A 200 5.89 -11.82 9.80
CA SER A 200 6.06 -12.40 8.47
C SER A 200 6.63 -11.38 7.48
N LEU A 201 6.13 -10.13 7.50
CA LEU A 201 6.66 -9.04 6.71
C LEU A 201 8.08 -8.64 7.14
N GLY A 202 8.40 -8.73 8.43
CA GLY A 202 9.77 -8.58 8.95
C GLY A 202 10.74 -9.61 8.36
N VAL A 203 10.32 -10.89 8.25
CA VAL A 203 11.11 -11.94 7.58
C VAL A 203 11.28 -11.66 6.10
N VAL A 204 10.22 -11.21 5.41
CA VAL A 204 10.30 -10.79 4.00
C VAL A 204 11.29 -9.64 3.83
N MET A 205 11.20 -8.60 4.67
CA MET A 205 12.10 -7.46 4.66
C MET A 205 13.55 -7.89 4.89
N TYR A 206 13.80 -8.75 5.88
CA TYR A 206 15.11 -9.35 6.14
C TYR A 206 15.70 -9.97 4.88
N GLN A 207 14.93 -10.85 4.23
CA GLN A 207 15.42 -11.61 3.09
C GLN A 207 15.62 -10.74 1.85
N LEU A 208 14.74 -9.77 1.60
CA LEU A 208 14.92 -8.83 0.48
C LEU A 208 16.11 -7.90 0.69
N LEU A 209 16.48 -7.62 1.95
CA LEU A 209 17.62 -6.77 2.27
C LEU A 209 18.95 -7.49 2.00
N CYS A 210 19.06 -8.77 2.35
CA CYS A 210 20.34 -9.48 2.35
C CYS A 210 20.42 -10.76 1.50
N GLY A 211 19.31 -11.20 0.92
CA GLY A 211 19.23 -12.42 0.10
C GLY A 211 19.29 -13.73 0.89
N HIS A 212 19.17 -13.67 2.21
CA HIS A 212 19.23 -14.82 3.10
C HIS A 212 17.98 -14.87 3.97
N LEU A 213 17.48 -16.08 4.26
CA LEU A 213 16.47 -16.24 5.30
C LEU A 213 17.13 -16.02 6.68
N PRO A 214 16.40 -15.46 7.66
CA PRO A 214 16.93 -15.28 9.01
C PRO A 214 17.22 -16.61 9.71
N PHE A 215 16.49 -17.66 9.33
CA PHE A 215 16.63 -19.01 9.85
C PHE A 215 16.76 -20.00 8.70
N GLN A 216 17.70 -20.92 8.84
CA GLN A 216 17.97 -21.98 7.87
C GLN A 216 18.14 -23.30 8.61
N ALA A 217 17.38 -24.30 8.18
CA ALA A 217 17.39 -25.61 8.81
C ALA A 217 17.20 -26.71 7.76
N SER A 218 17.79 -27.88 8.02
CA SER A 218 17.73 -29.03 7.13
C SER A 218 16.38 -29.76 7.15
N ASN A 219 15.51 -29.46 8.12
CA ASN A 219 14.19 -30.06 8.27
C ASN A 219 13.22 -29.11 8.99
N ASN A 220 11.92 -29.39 8.87
CA ASN A 220 10.86 -28.54 9.40
C ASN A 220 10.90 -28.41 10.94
N TYR A 221 11.24 -29.46 11.68
CA TYR A 221 11.32 -29.39 13.14
C TYR A 221 12.42 -28.45 13.60
N SER A 222 13.60 -28.54 12.99
CA SER A 222 14.71 -27.63 13.27
C SER A 222 14.38 -26.19 12.83
N MET A 223 13.62 -26.00 11.75
CA MET A 223 13.14 -24.68 11.33
C MET A 223 12.20 -24.07 12.38
N MET A 224 11.20 -24.84 12.83
CA MET A 224 10.27 -24.44 13.88
C MET A 224 10.98 -24.11 15.20
N TYR A 225 12.00 -24.88 15.57
CA TYR A 225 12.85 -24.59 16.73
C TYR A 225 13.58 -23.25 16.58
N GLN A 226 14.19 -22.98 15.41
CA GLN A 226 14.90 -21.72 15.19
C GLN A 226 13.95 -20.52 15.24
N ILE A 227 12.81 -20.58 14.54
CA ILE A 227 11.78 -19.53 14.57
C ILE A 227 11.38 -19.18 16.01
N THR A 228 11.23 -20.20 16.86
CA THR A 228 10.72 -20.01 18.23
C THR A 228 11.80 -19.65 19.26
N ILE A 229 13.09 -19.89 18.99
CA ILE A 229 14.16 -19.79 20.00
C ILE A 229 15.39 -19.01 19.51
N ALA A 230 15.87 -19.23 18.28
CA ALA A 230 17.14 -18.69 17.79
C ALA A 230 17.08 -17.19 17.47
N GLU A 231 18.19 -16.47 17.61
CA GLU A 231 18.33 -15.07 17.20
C GLU A 231 19.02 -14.99 15.84
N PRO A 232 18.46 -14.27 14.85
CA PRO A 232 19.07 -14.13 13.55
C PRO A 232 20.23 -13.12 13.60
N GLN A 233 21.21 -13.27 12.71
CA GLN A 233 22.19 -12.21 12.45
C GLN A 233 21.48 -11.00 11.83
N PRO A 234 21.86 -9.75 12.11
CA PRO A 234 21.26 -8.59 11.45
C PRO A 234 21.52 -8.62 9.94
N PRO A 235 20.60 -8.09 9.10
CA PRO A 235 20.82 -7.96 7.66
C PRO A 235 22.17 -7.31 7.29
N SER A 236 22.61 -6.30 8.05
CA SER A 236 23.90 -5.63 7.83
C SER A 236 25.13 -6.53 7.92
N ALA A 237 25.02 -7.70 8.57
CA ALA A 237 26.10 -8.69 8.60
C ALA A 237 26.40 -9.29 7.21
N TYR A 238 25.43 -9.25 6.30
CA TYR A 238 25.55 -9.78 4.94
C TYR A 238 25.65 -8.67 3.89
N ARG A 239 25.10 -7.48 4.17
CA ARG A 239 25.07 -6.35 3.26
C ARG A 239 25.38 -5.05 4.02
N ALA A 240 26.62 -4.57 3.88
CA ALA A 240 27.18 -3.50 4.71
C ALA A 240 26.60 -2.10 4.48
N ASP A 241 25.94 -1.85 3.34
CA ASP A 241 25.25 -0.59 3.04
C ASP A 241 23.89 -0.47 3.73
N ILE A 242 23.47 -1.48 4.50
CA ILE A 242 22.22 -1.42 5.28
C ILE A 242 22.39 -0.49 6.50
N PRO A 243 21.54 0.54 6.64
CA PRO A 243 21.49 1.39 7.81
C PRO A 243 21.11 0.64 9.09
N ALA A 244 21.72 1.01 10.22
CA ALA A 244 21.40 0.43 11.53
C ALA A 244 19.94 0.62 11.96
N SER A 245 19.26 1.66 11.45
CA SER A 245 17.82 1.86 11.64
C SER A 245 16.99 0.74 11.00
N LEU A 246 17.36 0.27 9.80
CA LEU A 246 16.66 -0.85 9.15
C LEU A 246 16.90 -2.16 9.87
N ASP A 247 18.12 -2.42 10.37
CA ASP A 247 18.38 -3.58 11.22
C ASP A 247 17.47 -3.57 12.46
N ALA A 248 17.34 -2.42 13.12
CA ALA A 248 16.49 -2.27 14.30
C ALA A 248 15.01 -2.51 14.00
N ILE A 249 14.50 -1.98 12.87
CA ILE A 249 13.12 -2.20 12.42
C ILE A 249 12.86 -3.69 12.14
N VAL A 250 13.77 -4.35 11.41
CA VAL A 250 13.66 -5.78 11.11
C VAL A 250 13.69 -6.62 12.38
N ALA A 251 14.64 -6.36 13.27
CA ALA A 251 14.75 -7.07 14.55
C ALA A 251 13.48 -6.91 15.39
N ARG A 252 12.94 -5.69 15.48
CA ARG A 252 11.72 -5.39 16.24
C ARG A 252 10.47 -6.02 15.60
N ALA A 253 10.35 -6.03 14.28
CA ALA A 253 9.27 -6.73 13.59
C ALA A 253 9.30 -8.24 13.83
N MET A 254 10.51 -8.80 13.91
CA MET A 254 10.73 -10.23 14.14
C MET A 254 10.87 -10.62 15.62
N GLU A 255 10.55 -9.73 16.55
CA GLU A 255 10.57 -10.06 17.97
C GLU A 255 9.67 -11.26 18.29
N LYS A 256 10.15 -12.20 19.10
CA LYS A 256 9.42 -13.45 19.35
C LYS A 256 8.24 -13.26 20.29
N LYS A 257 8.43 -12.35 21.25
CA LYS A 257 7.46 -11.97 22.26
C LYS A 257 6.61 -10.81 21.75
N LEU A 258 5.30 -10.96 21.86
CA LEU A 258 4.34 -10.03 21.28
C LEU A 258 4.38 -8.63 21.93
N GLU A 259 4.85 -8.53 23.16
CA GLU A 259 5.03 -7.27 23.91
C GLU A 259 6.25 -6.45 23.46
N PHE A 260 7.23 -7.08 22.79
CA PHE A 260 8.41 -6.40 22.24
C PHE A 260 8.31 -6.15 20.73
N ARG A 261 7.42 -6.88 20.05
CA ARG A 261 7.06 -6.62 18.65
C ARG A 261 6.26 -5.34 18.51
N TYR A 262 6.31 -4.71 17.33
CA TYR A 262 5.41 -3.60 16.99
C TYR A 262 3.96 -3.92 17.35
N ALA A 263 3.32 -3.02 18.09
CA ALA A 263 1.96 -3.22 18.56
C ALA A 263 0.94 -3.01 17.42
N THR A 264 1.23 -2.08 16.51
CA THR A 264 0.34 -1.71 15.40
C THR A 264 1.11 -1.47 14.11
N TRP A 265 0.39 -1.51 12.99
CA TRP A 265 0.94 -1.20 11.67
C TRP A 265 1.36 0.26 11.52
N GLU A 266 0.69 1.18 12.21
CA GLU A 266 1.05 2.60 12.24
C GLU A 266 2.43 2.80 12.86
N GLU A 267 2.75 2.09 13.95
CA GLU A 267 4.06 2.17 14.58
C GLU A 267 5.17 1.65 13.65
N PHE A 268 4.93 0.50 13.00
CA PHE A 268 5.86 -0.08 12.04
C PHE A 268 6.09 0.84 10.82
N SER A 269 5.02 1.35 10.22
CA SER A 269 5.09 2.25 9.06
C SER A 269 5.68 3.62 9.40
N HIS A 270 5.51 4.10 10.63
CA HIS A 270 6.15 5.33 11.10
C HIS A 270 7.67 5.20 11.13
N ASP A 271 8.21 4.13 11.73
CA ASP A 271 9.65 3.90 11.80
C ASP A 271 10.28 3.72 10.40
N LEU A 272 9.60 3.04 9.49
CA LEU A 272 10.01 2.95 8.08
C LEU A 272 10.09 4.33 7.42
N ALA A 273 9.05 5.15 7.59
CA ALA A 273 9.00 6.49 7.00
C ALA A 273 10.03 7.47 7.60
N LEU A 274 10.39 7.31 8.88
CA LEU A 274 11.46 8.11 9.50
C LEU A 274 12.84 7.75 8.93
N THR A 275 13.09 6.48 8.67
CA THR A 275 14.36 6.03 8.06
C THR A 275 14.56 6.68 6.70
N PHE A 276 13.51 6.70 5.87
CA PHE A 276 13.55 7.30 4.54
C PHE A 276 13.77 8.82 4.55
N ARG A 277 13.10 9.55 5.46
CA ARG A 277 13.26 11.01 5.59
C ARG A 277 14.67 11.44 6.00
N ASN A 278 15.33 10.66 6.85
CA ASN A 278 16.68 11.01 7.32
C ASN A 278 17.74 10.77 6.24
N GLU A 279 17.51 9.82 5.32
CA GLU A 279 18.44 9.51 4.22
C GLU A 279 18.25 10.42 3.00
N GLN A 280 17.01 10.75 2.63
CA GLN A 280 16.72 11.63 1.49
C GLN A 280 17.04 13.11 1.71
N LEU A 281 17.25 13.56 2.95
CA LEU A 281 17.86 14.88 3.19
C LEU A 281 19.25 15.02 2.55
N SER A 282 19.83 13.93 2.01
CA SER A 282 21.12 13.90 1.31
C SER A 282 21.07 13.71 -0.23
N ALA A 283 19.93 13.39 -0.85
CA ALA A 283 19.85 13.11 -2.30
C ALA A 283 18.59 13.69 -2.99
N GLN A 284 18.73 14.06 -4.27
CA GLN A 284 17.83 14.94 -5.03
C GLN A 284 16.39 14.42 -5.29
N GLN A 285 15.42 15.30 -5.03
CA GLN A 285 14.25 15.72 -5.83
C GLN A 285 13.21 14.76 -6.43
N ASP A 286 13.13 13.48 -6.05
CA ASP A 286 11.92 12.67 -6.30
C ASP A 286 11.23 12.27 -4.98
N PHE A 287 9.95 12.62 -4.87
CA PHE A 287 9.12 12.27 -3.69
C PHE A 287 8.70 10.80 -3.80
N SER A 288 9.00 9.98 -2.79
CA SER A 288 8.46 8.61 -2.77
C SER A 288 6.98 8.61 -2.45
N ASP A 289 6.27 7.57 -2.85
CA ASP A 289 4.85 7.43 -2.55
C ASP A 289 4.56 7.40 -1.03
N SER A 290 5.49 6.87 -0.25
CA SER A 290 5.44 6.87 1.21
C SER A 290 5.48 8.28 1.78
N GLU A 291 6.36 9.13 1.24
CA GLU A 291 6.42 10.54 1.64
C GLU A 291 5.18 11.31 1.21
N LYS A 292 4.70 11.08 -0.02
CA LYS A 292 3.48 11.72 -0.54
C LYS A 292 2.30 11.38 0.37
N PHE A 293 2.10 10.10 0.67
CA PHE A 293 1.03 9.62 1.56
C PHE A 293 1.11 10.27 2.94
N ASN A 294 2.28 10.23 3.57
CA ASN A 294 2.45 10.77 4.92
C ASN A 294 2.29 12.30 4.97
N SER A 295 2.79 13.00 3.95
CA SER A 295 2.58 14.44 3.79
C SER A 295 1.10 14.79 3.68
N LEU A 296 0.33 14.07 2.85
CA LEU A 296 -1.11 14.30 2.73
C LEU A 296 -1.86 13.95 4.02
N ARG A 297 -1.58 12.79 4.63
CA ARG A 297 -2.23 12.34 5.87
C ARG A 297 -2.03 13.32 7.02
N ALA A 298 -0.90 14.02 7.05
CA ALA A 298 -0.59 15.02 8.07
C ALA A 298 -1.35 16.36 7.88
N LEU A 299 -1.88 16.64 6.69
CA LEU A 299 -2.61 17.89 6.42
C LEU A 299 -4.01 17.83 7.07
N PRO A 300 -4.46 18.92 7.73
CA PRO A 300 -5.80 18.98 8.32
C PRO A 300 -6.94 18.69 7.33
N PHE A 301 -6.75 19.03 6.06
CA PHE A 301 -7.71 18.78 4.99
C PHE A 301 -8.06 17.29 4.80
N PHE A 302 -7.09 16.39 5.04
CA PHE A 302 -7.24 14.94 4.81
C PHE A 302 -7.55 14.16 6.09
N ARG A 303 -7.98 14.84 7.17
CA ARG A 303 -8.26 14.20 8.46
C ARG A 303 -9.32 13.10 8.35
N GLU A 304 -10.42 13.41 7.67
CA GLU A 304 -11.57 12.52 7.49
C GLU A 304 -11.43 11.54 6.31
N PHE A 305 -10.33 11.64 5.55
CA PHE A 305 -10.08 10.73 4.43
C PHE A 305 -9.57 9.39 4.96
N SER A 306 -10.08 8.31 4.38
CA SER A 306 -9.55 6.98 4.57
C SER A 306 -8.21 6.82 3.85
N ASP A 307 -7.44 5.82 4.25
CA ASP A 307 -6.14 5.53 3.64
C ASP A 307 -6.26 5.18 2.16
N VAL A 308 -7.34 4.49 1.76
CA VAL A 308 -7.63 4.17 0.36
C VAL A 308 -7.82 5.45 -0.45
N GLU A 309 -8.55 6.43 0.08
CA GLU A 309 -8.79 7.70 -0.59
C GLU A 309 -7.51 8.54 -0.67
N ILE A 310 -6.67 8.53 0.37
CA ILE A 310 -5.39 9.25 0.34
C ILE A 310 -4.46 8.61 -0.70
N TRP A 311 -4.39 7.29 -0.77
CA TRP A 311 -3.63 6.59 -1.82
C TRP A 311 -4.15 6.91 -3.22
N GLU A 312 -5.47 6.99 -3.37
CA GLU A 312 -6.09 7.43 -4.62
C GLU A 312 -5.59 8.82 -5.01
N VAL A 313 -5.55 9.76 -4.05
CA VAL A 313 -5.05 11.12 -4.25
C VAL A 313 -3.58 11.13 -4.62
N VAL A 314 -2.75 10.35 -3.94
CA VAL A 314 -1.31 10.20 -4.27
C VAL A 314 -1.16 9.88 -5.75
N ARG A 315 -1.90 8.88 -6.25
CA ARG A 315 -1.81 8.41 -7.64
C ARG A 315 -2.14 9.45 -8.70
N PHE A 316 -3.11 10.33 -8.45
CA PHE A 316 -3.51 11.35 -9.43
C PHE A 316 -2.97 12.76 -9.15
N SER A 317 -2.11 12.92 -8.14
CA SER A 317 -1.51 14.18 -7.73
C SER A 317 -0.11 14.37 -8.33
N LYS A 318 0.27 15.63 -8.58
CA LYS A 318 1.62 16.01 -9.02
C LYS A 318 2.36 16.72 -7.88
N TRP A 319 3.59 16.32 -7.60
CA TRP A 319 4.41 16.86 -6.50
C TRP A 319 5.59 17.64 -7.05
N GLU A 320 5.80 18.85 -6.54
CA GLU A 320 6.84 19.76 -7.05
C GLU A 320 7.50 20.55 -5.92
N VAL A 321 8.82 20.75 -6.03
CA VAL A 321 9.57 21.72 -5.23
C VAL A 321 9.71 23.01 -6.04
N ILE A 322 9.16 24.09 -5.51
CA ILE A 322 9.08 25.40 -6.16
C ILE A 322 10.08 26.37 -5.52
N ALA A 323 10.87 27.05 -6.35
CA ALA A 323 11.83 28.04 -5.90
C ALA A 323 11.16 29.35 -5.44
N PRO A 324 11.76 30.10 -4.51
CA PRO A 324 11.29 31.44 -4.13
C PRO A 324 11.13 32.35 -5.35
N GLY A 325 10.09 33.17 -5.38
CA GLY A 325 9.78 34.09 -6.48
C GLY A 325 9.01 33.49 -7.65
N THR A 326 8.82 32.17 -7.68
CA THR A 326 8.05 31.51 -8.75
C THR A 326 6.56 31.88 -8.67
N LEU A 327 5.99 32.32 -9.79
CA LEU A 327 4.55 32.53 -9.95
C LEU A 327 3.87 31.18 -10.20
N ILE A 328 3.09 30.71 -9.22
CA ILE A 328 2.39 29.41 -9.27
C ILE A 328 1.01 29.55 -9.95
N MET A 329 0.32 30.66 -9.70
CA MET A 329 -0.96 30.99 -10.33
C MET A 329 -0.99 32.48 -10.64
N LYS A 330 -1.68 32.87 -11.72
CA LYS A 330 -1.78 34.27 -12.16
C LYS A 330 -3.24 34.75 -12.16
N ASP A 331 -3.48 35.96 -11.67
CA ASP A 331 -4.80 36.60 -11.68
C ASP A 331 -5.36 36.71 -13.12
N GLY A 332 -6.64 36.38 -13.27
CA GLY A 332 -7.35 36.41 -14.56
C GLY A 332 -7.15 35.20 -15.47
N GLU A 333 -6.20 34.30 -15.19
CA GLU A 333 -6.03 33.07 -15.98
C GLU A 333 -7.10 32.03 -15.61
N PRO A 334 -7.53 31.16 -16.54
CA PRO A 334 -8.37 30.02 -16.20
C PRO A 334 -7.65 29.08 -15.23
N GLY A 335 -8.39 28.51 -14.27
CA GLY A 335 -7.91 27.57 -13.28
C GLY A 335 -8.62 26.23 -13.38
N ASP A 336 -7.86 25.19 -13.71
CA ASP A 336 -8.33 23.80 -13.82
C ASP A 336 -7.68 22.87 -12.76
N PHE A 337 -6.88 23.43 -11.86
CA PHE A 337 -6.24 22.72 -10.75
C PHE A 337 -6.29 23.52 -9.45
N PHE A 338 -6.04 22.86 -8.33
CA PHE A 338 -5.79 23.49 -7.04
C PHE A 338 -4.56 22.83 -6.40
N CYS A 339 -4.01 23.47 -5.38
CA CYS A 339 -2.77 23.03 -4.75
C CYS A 339 -2.89 22.99 -3.23
N PHE A 340 -2.11 22.10 -2.61
CA PHE A 340 -1.81 22.12 -1.18
C PHE A 340 -0.35 22.55 -0.97
N LEU A 341 -0.11 23.35 0.07
CA LEU A 341 1.23 23.68 0.52
C LEU A 341 1.66 22.68 1.62
N CYS A 342 2.59 21.77 1.30
CA CYS A 342 3.15 20.83 2.27
C CYS A 342 4.25 21.46 3.11
N GLN A 343 5.09 22.30 2.49
CA GLN A 343 6.16 23.04 3.17
C GLN A 343 6.38 24.40 2.51
N GLY A 344 6.90 25.36 3.28
CA GLY A 344 7.24 26.70 2.79
C GLY A 344 6.13 27.73 3.01
N LYS A 345 6.24 28.86 2.31
CA LYS A 345 5.29 29.98 2.37
C LYS A 345 4.97 30.50 0.97
N VAL A 346 3.70 30.81 0.74
CA VAL A 346 3.18 31.36 -0.53
C VAL A 346 2.40 32.64 -0.26
N ARG A 347 2.64 33.65 -1.08
CA ARG A 347 1.95 34.94 -0.98
C ARG A 347 0.84 35.01 -2.01
N VAL A 348 -0.37 35.36 -1.56
CA VAL A 348 -1.52 35.63 -2.42
C VAL A 348 -1.61 37.13 -2.61
N ALA A 349 -1.66 37.60 -3.86
CA ALA A 349 -1.61 39.02 -4.18
C ALA A 349 -2.52 39.41 -5.33
N LYS A 350 -3.04 40.63 -5.29
CA LYS A 350 -3.84 41.20 -6.38
C LYS A 350 -3.42 42.65 -6.63
N LEU A 351 -3.19 43.01 -7.89
CA LEU A 351 -2.75 44.36 -8.28
C LEU A 351 -1.55 44.84 -7.42
N ASN A 352 -0.57 43.97 -7.19
CA ASN A 352 0.60 44.18 -6.30
C ASN A 352 0.31 44.37 -4.80
N HIS A 353 -0.95 44.31 -4.36
CA HIS A 353 -1.30 44.30 -2.93
C HIS A 353 -1.33 42.86 -2.42
N THR A 354 -0.64 42.60 -1.31
CA THR A 354 -0.70 41.30 -0.62
C THR A 354 -2.04 41.15 0.06
N LEU A 355 -2.78 40.10 -0.29
CA LEU A 355 -4.07 39.75 0.29
C LEU A 355 -3.90 38.79 1.47
N ASP A 356 -3.01 37.81 1.32
CA ASP A 356 -2.75 36.81 2.36
C ASP A 356 -1.35 36.18 2.22
N LEU A 357 -0.88 35.54 3.29
CA LEU A 357 0.34 34.76 3.32
C LEU A 357 0.02 33.35 3.83
N LEU A 358 0.01 32.40 2.90
CA LEU A 358 -0.31 31.01 3.16
C LEU A 358 0.91 30.26 3.69
N SER A 359 0.67 29.38 4.66
CA SER A 359 1.65 28.52 5.32
C SER A 359 1.36 27.03 5.07
N ALA A 360 2.31 26.17 5.46
CA ALA A 360 2.16 24.73 5.33
C ALA A 360 0.86 24.24 6.00
N GLY A 361 0.12 23.36 5.32
CA GLY A 361 -1.22 22.93 5.75
C GLY A 361 -2.36 23.50 4.92
N GLU A 362 -2.13 24.59 4.18
CA GLU A 362 -3.20 25.32 3.50
C GLU A 362 -3.41 24.92 2.03
N CYS A 363 -4.67 24.96 1.60
CA CYS A 363 -5.11 24.74 0.23
C CYS A 363 -5.27 26.09 -0.52
N PHE A 364 -4.95 26.14 -1.81
CA PHE A 364 -5.18 27.34 -2.63
C PHE A 364 -5.55 27.02 -4.08
N GLY A 365 -6.22 27.97 -4.72
CA GLY A 365 -6.71 27.85 -6.09
C GLY A 365 -8.02 27.06 -6.24
N GLU A 366 -8.60 26.58 -5.14
CA GLU A 366 -9.83 25.79 -5.13
C GLU A 366 -11.06 26.56 -5.64
N MET A 367 -11.07 27.89 -5.46
CA MET A 367 -12.19 28.74 -5.89
C MET A 367 -12.46 28.69 -7.40
N ALA A 368 -11.42 28.60 -8.22
CA ALA A 368 -11.55 28.50 -9.68
C ALA A 368 -12.20 27.18 -10.11
N LEU A 369 -12.16 26.16 -9.24
CA LEU A 369 -12.71 24.84 -9.48
C LEU A 369 -14.17 24.71 -8.99
N ILE A 370 -14.50 25.32 -7.85
CA ILE A 370 -15.81 25.22 -7.19
C ILE A 370 -16.81 26.26 -7.75
N GLY A 371 -16.33 27.41 -8.23
CA GLY A 371 -17.17 28.49 -8.71
C GLY A 371 -17.96 28.14 -10.00
N LYS A 372 -19.29 28.28 -9.98
CA LYS A 372 -20.18 28.01 -11.13
C LYS A 372 -19.99 28.98 -12.31
N ASN A 373 -19.62 30.24 -12.06
CA ASN A 373 -19.75 31.33 -13.05
C ASN A 373 -18.44 31.94 -13.54
N ASN A 374 -17.30 31.65 -12.92
CA ASN A 374 -16.02 32.21 -13.35
C ASN A 374 -14.86 31.28 -12.95
N ARG A 375 -14.34 30.52 -13.90
CA ARG A 375 -13.20 29.61 -13.70
C ARG A 375 -11.85 30.34 -13.71
N VAL A 376 -11.84 31.67 -13.62
CA VAL A 376 -10.59 32.43 -13.60
C VAL A 376 -10.04 32.54 -12.18
N ARG A 377 -8.72 32.55 -12.06
CA ARG A 377 -8.02 32.86 -10.81
C ARG A 377 -8.31 34.31 -10.42
N GLY A 378 -8.52 34.54 -9.12
CA GLY A 378 -8.83 35.87 -8.59
C GLY A 378 -7.63 36.64 -8.05
N ALA A 379 -6.44 36.02 -8.01
CA ALA A 379 -5.22 36.57 -7.45
C ALA A 379 -3.99 35.81 -7.99
N ASP A 380 -2.84 36.48 -7.98
CA ASP A 380 -1.54 35.87 -8.16
C ASP A 380 -1.16 35.06 -6.90
N VAL A 381 -0.52 33.91 -7.09
CA VAL A 381 0.06 33.11 -6.01
C VAL A 381 1.54 32.93 -6.29
N ILE A 382 2.39 33.43 -5.40
CA ILE A 382 3.84 33.53 -5.61
C ILE A 382 4.58 32.90 -4.42
N ALA A 383 5.51 31.99 -4.69
CA ALA A 383 6.34 31.38 -3.65
C ALA A 383 7.22 32.44 -2.98
N GLN A 384 7.24 32.49 -1.64
CA GLN A 384 8.10 33.39 -0.86
C GLN A 384 9.36 32.68 -0.35
N SER A 385 9.27 31.37 -0.13
CA SER A 385 10.38 30.50 0.20
C SER A 385 10.45 29.35 -0.81
N VAL A 386 11.45 28.47 -0.65
CA VAL A 386 11.34 27.13 -1.23
C VAL A 386 10.06 26.51 -0.69
N ALA A 387 9.21 25.99 -1.58
CA ALA A 387 7.90 25.48 -1.24
C ALA A 387 7.72 24.09 -1.85
N GLN A 388 7.15 23.16 -1.09
CA GLN A 388 6.72 21.86 -1.61
C GLN A 388 5.21 21.92 -1.81
N ILE A 389 4.76 21.70 -3.05
CA ILE A 389 3.34 21.77 -3.41
C ILE A 389 2.85 20.44 -3.97
N VAL A 390 1.58 20.15 -3.66
CA VAL A 390 0.82 19.06 -4.28
C VAL A 390 -0.23 19.68 -5.17
N THR A 391 -0.21 19.35 -6.45
CA THR A 391 -1.15 19.85 -7.45
C THR A 391 -2.15 18.77 -7.82
N ILE A 392 -3.45 19.10 -7.76
CA ILE A 392 -4.55 18.21 -8.15
C ILE A 392 -5.36 18.89 -9.24
N ARG A 393 -5.49 18.22 -10.39
CA ARG A 393 -6.35 18.68 -11.49
C ARG A 393 -7.81 18.39 -11.18
N GLY A 394 -8.68 19.32 -11.52
CA GLY A 394 -10.12 19.16 -11.31
C GLY A 394 -10.72 18.05 -12.16
N GLU A 395 -10.10 17.72 -13.30
CA GLU A 395 -10.48 16.54 -14.07
C GLU A 395 -10.16 15.24 -13.35
N SER A 396 -8.99 15.11 -12.74
CA SER A 396 -8.64 13.95 -11.92
C SER A 396 -9.61 13.78 -10.75
N LEU A 397 -9.95 14.88 -10.07
CA LEU A 397 -10.93 14.85 -8.97
C LEU A 397 -12.34 14.44 -9.44
N ARG A 398 -12.74 14.78 -10.67
CA ARG A 398 -14.03 14.33 -11.23
C ARG A 398 -14.06 12.83 -11.50
N HIS A 399 -12.92 12.24 -11.88
CA HIS A 399 -12.79 10.81 -12.12
C HIS A 399 -12.47 9.99 -10.86
N ALA A 400 -12.17 10.65 -9.73
CA ALA A 400 -11.97 9.99 -8.45
C ALA A 400 -13.22 9.21 -8.00
N THR A 401 -13.04 8.29 -7.06
CA THR A 401 -14.12 7.54 -6.42
C THR A 401 -15.13 8.50 -5.79
N GLN A 402 -16.40 8.06 -5.73
CA GLN A 402 -17.47 8.91 -5.19
C GLN A 402 -17.19 9.33 -3.75
N SER A 403 -16.66 8.42 -2.92
CA SER A 403 -16.27 8.71 -1.53
C SER A 403 -15.19 9.79 -1.46
N CYS A 404 -14.08 9.59 -2.18
CA CYS A 404 -12.96 10.54 -2.22
C CYS A 404 -13.44 11.93 -2.66
N ARG A 405 -14.23 12.00 -3.75
CA ARG A 405 -14.78 13.25 -4.25
C ARG A 405 -15.72 13.94 -3.26
N MET A 406 -16.54 13.18 -2.53
CA MET A 406 -17.43 13.75 -1.50
C MET A 406 -16.63 14.34 -0.32
N HIS A 407 -15.59 13.64 0.16
CA HIS A 407 -14.72 14.16 1.21
C HIS A 407 -13.96 15.42 0.77
N PHE A 408 -13.53 15.50 -0.49
CA PHE A 408 -12.98 16.75 -1.03
C PHE A 408 -13.97 17.91 -0.95
N TYR A 409 -15.21 17.72 -1.41
CA TYR A 409 -16.20 18.78 -1.38
C TYR A 409 -16.59 19.18 0.05
N GLN A 410 -16.68 18.23 0.98
CA GLN A 410 -16.91 18.52 2.39
C GLN A 410 -15.76 19.33 3.00
N ALA A 411 -14.51 18.90 2.80
CA ALA A 411 -13.35 19.62 3.29
C ALA A 411 -13.21 21.02 2.67
N PHE A 412 -13.56 21.19 1.39
CA PHE A 412 -13.62 22.52 0.77
C PHE A 412 -14.67 23.43 1.43
N LEU A 413 -15.84 22.91 1.79
CA LEU A 413 -16.86 23.70 2.49
C LEU A 413 -16.34 24.20 3.84
N GLU A 414 -15.62 23.37 4.58
CA GLU A 414 -15.01 23.75 5.87
C GLU A 414 -13.93 24.83 5.70
N VAL A 415 -13.07 24.69 4.68
CA VAL A 415 -12.04 25.69 4.33
C VAL A 415 -12.70 27.02 3.96
N LEU A 416 -13.71 27.00 3.10
CA LEU A 416 -14.42 28.21 2.65
C LEU A 416 -15.18 28.87 3.80
N ALA A 417 -15.85 28.10 4.65
CA ALA A 417 -16.54 28.62 5.83
C ALA A 417 -15.58 29.30 6.80
N THR A 418 -14.42 28.68 7.05
CA THR A 418 -13.35 29.25 7.88
C THR A 418 -12.84 30.56 7.30
N ARG A 419 -12.54 30.59 5.99
CA ARG A 419 -12.08 31.80 5.30
C ARG A 419 -13.11 32.92 5.33
N LEU A 420 -14.39 32.60 5.11
CA LEU A 420 -15.48 33.57 5.16
C LEU A 420 -15.65 34.16 6.56
N SER A 421 -15.56 33.32 7.60
CA SER A 421 -15.59 33.77 8.99
C SER A 421 -14.43 34.74 9.30
N LEU A 422 -13.20 34.39 8.89
CA LEU A 422 -12.04 35.26 9.05
C LEU A 422 -12.17 36.58 8.28
N ALA A 423 -12.70 36.55 7.06
CA ALA A 423 -12.94 37.75 6.27
C ALA A 423 -13.99 38.66 6.92
N ASN A 424 -15.08 38.08 7.45
CA ASN A 424 -16.11 38.82 8.18
C ASN A 424 -15.54 39.48 9.45
N ILE A 425 -14.68 38.78 10.20
CA ILE A 425 -14.00 39.35 11.37
C ILE A 425 -13.13 40.54 10.94
N ARG A 426 -12.32 40.40 9.88
CA ARG A 426 -11.48 41.49 9.36
C ARG A 426 -12.30 42.70 8.94
N LEU A 427 -13.45 42.49 8.30
CA LEU A 427 -14.36 43.56 7.86
C LEU A 427 -15.10 44.22 9.03
N ALA A 428 -15.46 43.46 10.07
CA ALA A 428 -16.12 43.99 11.27
C ALA A 428 -15.16 44.72 12.23
N SER A 429 -13.85 44.54 12.05
CA SER A 429 -12.79 45.23 12.82
C SER A 429 -12.35 46.57 12.22
N ILE A 430 -13.01 47.03 11.15
CA ILE A 430 -12.88 48.37 10.54
C ILE A 430 -14.12 49.17 10.95
#